data_AF-A0A843B8B2-F1
#
_entry.id   AF-A0A843B8B2-F1
#
_cell.length_a   1.000
_cell.length_b   1.000
_cell.length_c   1.000
_cell.angle_alpha   90.00
_cell.angle_beta   90.00
_cell.angle_gamma   90.00
#
_symmetry.space_group_name_H-M   'P 1'
#
loop_
_entity.id
_entity.type
_entity.pdbx_description
1 polymer ?
#
loop_
_entity_poly.entity_id
_entity_poly.type
_entity_poly.pdbx_seq_one_letter_code
_entity_poly.pdbx_strand_id
1 'polypeptide(L)'
;MSLDLKSLGPYEENVVWDFDQVNNEIPNLSIISDGRIRDHTGKWIDDQTMELGVVGRQKEEGATEDVTISIVAPNEVRGHIVGRMGDRPMTVIDYVLSRI
;
A
#
# COMPACT_ATOMS: atom_id res chain seq x y z
N MET A 1 -8.48 3.50 5.99
CA MET A 1 -9.25 2.24 5.96
C MET A 1 -9.64 1.88 7.38
N SER A 2 -10.87 1.44 7.60
CA SER A 2 -11.32 0.91 8.90
C SER A 2 -11.95 -0.45 8.68
N LEU A 3 -11.57 -1.43 9.50
CA LEU A 3 -12.02 -2.81 9.41
C LEU A 3 -12.18 -3.37 10.82
N ASP A 4 -13.35 -3.93 11.13
CA ASP A 4 -13.56 -4.64 12.40
C ASP A 4 -13.70 -6.14 12.14
N LEU A 5 -12.66 -6.91 12.50
CA LEU A 5 -12.65 -8.35 12.37
C LEU A 5 -12.90 -8.99 13.73
N LYS A 6 -13.94 -9.82 13.81
CA LYS A 6 -14.42 -10.47 15.06
C LYS A 6 -13.33 -11.18 15.89
N SER A 7 -12.22 -11.61 15.28
CA SER A 7 -11.10 -12.29 15.94
C SER A 7 -9.83 -11.44 16.11
N LEU A 8 -9.73 -10.28 15.46
CA LEU A 8 -8.53 -9.42 15.47
C LEU A 8 -8.80 -8.03 16.06
N GLY A 9 -10.07 -7.69 16.29
CA GLY A 9 -10.48 -6.39 16.79
C GLY A 9 -10.48 -5.31 15.71
N PRO A 10 -10.63 -4.03 16.12
CA PRO A 10 -10.64 -2.91 15.19
C PRO A 10 -9.26 -2.66 14.61
N TYR A 11 -9.19 -2.67 13.30
CA TYR A 11 -8.06 -2.21 12.50
C TYR A 11 -8.41 -0.85 11.89
N GLU A 12 -7.54 0.13 12.12
CA GLU A 12 -7.60 1.41 11.45
C GLU A 12 -6.25 1.69 10.80
N GLU A 13 -6.31 2.24 9.59
CA GLU A 13 -5.14 2.71 8.87
C GLU A 13 -5.45 4.06 8.26
N ASN A 14 -4.67 5.07 8.63
CA ASN A 14 -4.74 6.39 8.03
C ASN A 14 -3.57 6.52 7.06
N VAL A 15 -3.89 6.80 5.80
CA VAL A 15 -2.91 6.85 4.72
C VAL A 15 -2.89 8.24 4.13
N VAL A 16 -1.71 8.86 4.11
CA VAL A 16 -1.44 10.12 3.43
C VAL A 16 -0.68 9.83 2.15
N TRP A 17 -1.17 10.42 1.07
CA TRP A 17 -0.56 10.35 -0.25
C TRP A 17 -0.14 11.75 -0.65
N ASP A 18 1.02 11.87 -1.28
CA ASP A 18 1.47 13.12 -1.92
C ASP A 18 2.01 12.81 -3.32
N PHE A 19 2.18 13.85 -4.13
CA PHE A 19 2.75 13.74 -5.48
C PHE A 19 3.96 14.66 -5.62
N ASP A 20 5.15 14.05 -5.64
CA ASP A 20 6.39 14.75 -5.88
C ASP A 20 6.63 14.86 -7.39
N GLN A 21 6.27 16.03 -7.94
CA GLN A 21 6.48 16.35 -9.35
C GLN A 21 7.95 16.42 -9.76
N VAL A 22 8.86 16.72 -8.83
CA VAL A 22 10.29 16.88 -9.15
C VAL A 22 10.93 15.53 -9.42
N ASN A 23 10.59 14.53 -8.60
CA ASN A 23 11.16 13.18 -8.71
C ASN A 23 10.24 12.19 -9.44
N ASN A 24 9.04 12.63 -9.82
CA ASN A 24 7.98 11.78 -10.36
C ASN A 24 7.69 10.58 -9.44
N GLU A 25 7.52 10.89 -8.16
CA GLU A 25 7.33 9.91 -7.08
C GLU A 25 6.03 10.17 -6.34
N ILE A 26 5.45 9.10 -5.80
CA ILE A 26 4.24 9.14 -4.99
C ILE A 26 4.60 8.60 -3.61
N PRO A 27 5.09 9.46 -2.72
CA PRO A 27 5.29 9.06 -1.34
C PRO A 27 3.94 8.75 -0.68
N ASN A 28 3.98 7.70 0.13
CA ASN A 28 2.86 7.20 0.89
C ASN A 28 3.31 7.01 2.34
N LEU A 29 2.51 7.52 3.28
CA LEU A 29 2.74 7.30 4.70
C LEU A 29 1.46 6.73 5.30
N SER A 30 1.54 5.56 5.93
CA SER A 30 0.45 4.97 6.68
C SER A 30 0.74 4.88 8.17
N ILE A 31 -0.29 5.16 8.97
CA ILE A 31 -0.30 5.00 10.43
C ILE A 31 -1.38 3.99 10.74
N ILE A 32 -1.00 2.85 11.30
CA ILE A 32 -1.92 1.77 11.66
C ILE A 32 -2.31 1.83 13.14
N SER A 33 -3.42 1.17 13.51
CA SER A 33 -4.07 1.29 14.82
C SER A 33 -3.19 0.92 16.03
N ASP A 34 -2.11 0.16 15.81
CA ASP A 34 -1.12 -0.16 16.84
C ASP A 34 0.02 0.88 16.96
N GLY A 35 -0.07 1.98 16.22
CA GLY A 35 0.88 3.10 16.23
C GLY A 35 2.11 2.89 15.36
N ARG A 36 2.25 1.76 14.67
CA ARG A 36 3.33 1.59 13.68
C ARG A 36 3.10 2.48 12.47
N ILE A 37 4.21 2.91 11.89
CA ILE A 37 4.27 3.75 10.70
C ILE A 37 4.85 2.92 9.56
N ARG A 38 4.22 2.96 8.39
CA ARG A 38 4.76 2.41 7.16
C ARG A 38 4.93 3.52 6.15
N ASP A 39 6.04 3.50 5.45
CA ASP A 39 6.37 4.44 4.40
C ASP A 39 6.70 3.69 3.11
N HIS A 40 5.96 4.04 2.06
CA HIS A 40 6.17 3.53 0.71
C HIS A 40 6.50 4.69 -0.22
N THR A 41 7.26 4.38 -1.26
CA THR A 41 7.42 5.30 -2.39
C THR A 41 6.96 4.59 -3.64
N GLY A 42 6.00 5.21 -4.32
CA GLY A 42 5.43 4.73 -5.57
C GLY A 42 5.99 5.44 -6.80
N LYS A 43 5.91 4.77 -7.95
CA LYS A 43 6.14 5.34 -9.28
C LYS A 43 5.08 4.83 -10.24
N TRP A 44 4.59 5.72 -11.11
CA TRP A 44 3.82 5.29 -12.28
C TRP A 44 4.75 4.59 -13.25
N ILE A 45 4.40 3.37 -13.65
CA ILE A 45 5.12 2.63 -14.71
C ILE A 45 4.45 2.84 -16.07
N ASP A 46 3.18 3.21 -16.07
CA ASP A 46 2.39 3.62 -17.23
C ASP A 46 1.21 4.51 -16.77
N ASP A 47 0.37 4.92 -17.73
CA ASP A 47 -0.77 5.84 -17.51
C ASP A 47 -1.87 5.26 -16.59
N GLN A 48 -1.83 3.96 -16.28
CA GLN A 48 -2.87 3.26 -15.52
C GLN A 48 -2.32 2.49 -14.32
N THR A 49 -1.02 2.27 -14.24
CA THR A 49 -0.39 1.36 -13.27
C THR A 49 0.68 2.07 -12.46
N MET A 50 0.53 1.99 -11.15
CA MET A 50 1.50 2.45 -10.16
C MET A 50 2.05 1.25 -9.40
N GLU A 51 3.37 1.23 -9.21
CA GLU A 51 4.04 0.31 -8.29
C GLU A 51 4.53 1.07 -7.07
N LEU A 52 4.37 0.48 -5.88
CA LEU A 52 4.93 0.99 -4.63
C LEU A 52 5.73 -0.09 -3.94
N GLY A 53 6.84 0.33 -3.34
CA GLY A 53 7.62 -0.50 -2.44
C GLY A 53 7.80 0.19 -1.10
N VAL A 54 8.03 -0.59 -0.04
CA VAL A 54 8.47 -0.04 1.26
C VAL A 54 9.86 0.57 1.09
N VAL A 55 9.96 1.88 1.32
CA VAL A 55 11.22 2.64 1.24
C VAL A 55 11.37 3.40 2.56
N GLY A 56 11.61 2.65 3.65
CA GLY A 56 11.31 3.18 4.98
C GLY A 56 12.21 2.83 6.15
N ARG A 57 12.18 3.69 7.19
CA ARG A 57 13.03 3.61 8.40
C ARG A 57 12.79 2.36 9.26
N GLN A 58 11.61 1.74 9.14
CA GLN A 58 11.29 0.44 9.73
C GLN A 58 11.26 -0.66 8.67
N LYS A 59 12.23 -0.67 7.77
CA LYS A 59 12.59 -1.92 7.09
C LYS A 59 13.09 -2.88 8.15
N GLU A 60 12.18 -3.56 8.85
CA GLU A 60 12.51 -4.76 9.61
C GLU A 60 13.31 -5.63 8.64
N GLU A 61 14.54 -6.00 9.01
CA GLU A 61 15.46 -6.67 8.10
C GLU A 61 14.77 -7.89 7.48
N GLY A 62 14.54 -7.84 6.17
CA GLY A 62 13.91 -8.90 5.39
C GLY A 62 12.43 -8.69 5.06
N ALA A 63 11.73 -7.72 5.65
CA ALA A 63 10.36 -7.41 5.26
C ALA A 63 10.33 -6.52 4.00
N THR A 64 9.58 -6.95 2.98
CA THR A 64 9.22 -6.11 1.82
C THR A 64 7.72 -6.14 1.60
N GLU A 65 7.20 -5.12 0.95
CA GLU A 65 5.82 -5.08 0.48
C GLU A 65 5.85 -4.48 -0.92
N ASP A 66 5.44 -5.28 -1.89
CA ASP A 66 5.26 -4.83 -3.26
C ASP A 66 3.77 -4.58 -3.46
N VAL A 67 3.43 -3.38 -3.88
CA VAL A 67 2.05 -2.97 -4.12
C VAL A 67 1.91 -2.56 -5.58
N THR A 68 0.95 -3.15 -6.28
CA THR A 68 0.54 -2.72 -7.61
C THR A 68 -0.86 -2.15 -7.53
N ILE A 69 -1.04 -0.93 -8.03
CA ILE A 69 -2.34 -0.26 -8.11
C ILE A 69 -2.64 0.01 -9.58
N SER A 70 -3.81 -0.42 -10.05
CA SER A 70 -4.25 -0.26 -11.44
C SER A 70 -5.59 0.46 -11.52
N ILE A 71 -5.67 1.50 -12.35
CA ILE A 71 -6.92 2.14 -12.75
C ILE A 71 -7.51 1.31 -13.88
N VAL A 72 -8.55 0.53 -13.58
CA VAL A 72 -9.16 -0.37 -14.58
C VAL A 72 -10.40 0.23 -15.25
N ALA A 73 -11.04 1.20 -14.60
CA ALA A 73 -12.14 1.99 -15.14
C ALA A 73 -12.20 3.36 -14.45
N PRO A 74 -12.91 4.36 -14.99
CA PRO A 74 -13.02 5.70 -14.38
C PRO A 74 -13.51 5.72 -12.93
N ASN A 75 -14.17 4.66 -12.46
CA ASN A 75 -14.72 4.51 -11.12
C ASN A 75 -14.20 3.27 -10.38
N GLU A 76 -13.18 2.58 -10.91
CA GLU A 76 -12.65 1.34 -10.33
C GLU A 76 -11.13 1.36 -10.33
N VAL A 77 -10.57 1.15 -9.13
CA VAL A 77 -9.15 0.92 -8.90
C VAL A 77 -9.00 -0.46 -8.30
N ARG A 78 -8.02 -1.23 -8.79
CA ARG A 78 -7.62 -2.50 -8.21
C ARG A 78 -6.26 -2.37 -7.57
N GLY A 79 -6.08 -3.02 -6.43
CA GLY A 79 -4.80 -3.13 -5.78
C GLY A 79 -4.43 -4.59 -5.52
N HIS A 80 -3.14 -4.87 -5.66
CA HIS A 80 -2.51 -6.13 -5.33
C HIS A 80 -1.35 -5.84 -4.41
N ILE A 81 -1.35 -6.44 -3.21
CA ILE A 81 -0.29 -6.27 -2.21
C ILE A 81 0.35 -7.63 -1.96
N VAL A 82 1.68 -7.69 -2.04
CA VAL A 82 2.47 -8.85 -1.63
C VAL A 82 3.47 -8.45 -0.57
N GLY A 83 3.15 -8.76 0.68
CA GLY A 83 4.09 -8.68 1.80
C GLY A 83 4.97 -9.93 1.85
N ARG A 84 6.30 -9.75 1.96
CA ARG A 84 7.28 -10.84 2.05
C ARG A 84 8.17 -10.70 3.28
N MET A 85 8.69 -11.84 3.72
CA MET A 85 9.81 -11.94 4.67
C MET A 85 10.91 -12.78 4.01
N GLY A 86 11.96 -12.11 3.54
CA GLY A 86 12.90 -12.68 2.57
C GLY A 86 12.19 -13.07 1.28
N ASP A 87 12.45 -14.27 0.76
CA ASP A 87 11.83 -14.76 -0.49
C ASP A 87 10.42 -15.34 -0.28
N ARG A 88 9.91 -15.39 0.95
CA ARG A 88 8.61 -16.02 1.25
C ARG A 88 7.48 -14.99 1.30
N PRO A 89 6.40 -15.16 0.52
CA PRO A 89 5.20 -14.35 0.67
C PRO A 89 4.50 -14.71 1.99
N MET A 90 4.19 -13.69 2.78
CA MET A 90 3.48 -13.80 4.07
C MET A 90 2.02 -13.37 3.92
N THR A 91 1.79 -12.34 3.11
CA THR A 91 0.48 -11.72 2.94
C THR A 91 0.27 -11.46 1.46
N VAL A 92 -0.89 -11.86 0.94
CA VAL A 92 -1.36 -11.50 -0.40
C VAL A 92 -2.76 -10.93 -0.23
N ILE A 93 -2.95 -9.68 -0.65
CA ILE A 93 -4.24 -8.99 -0.56
C ILE A 93 -4.58 -8.45 -1.94
N ASP A 94 -5.74 -8.86 -2.44
CA ASP A 94 -6.38 -8.27 -3.60
C ASP A 94 -7.56 -7.42 -3.13
N TYR A 95 -7.65 -6.18 -3.59
CA TYR A 95 -8.76 -5.31 -3.26
C TYR A 95 -9.26 -4.52 -4.47
N VAL A 96 -10.55 -4.17 -4.41
CA VAL A 96 -11.21 -3.32 -5.39
C VAL A 96 -11.77 -2.13 -4.64
N LEU A 97 -11.34 -0.93 -5.05
CA LEU A 97 -11.95 0.32 -4.65
C LEU A 97 -12.84 0.79 -5.79
N SER A 98 -14.14 0.73 -5.58
CA SER A 98 -15.12 1.25 -6.52
C SER A 98 -16.02 2.27 -5.85
N ARG A 99 -16.41 3.29 -6.60
CA ARG A 99 -17.44 4.23 -6.15
C ARG A 99 -18.81 3.55 -6.29
N ILE A 100 -19.49 3.37 -5.15
CA ILE A 100 -20.88 2.86 -5.06
C ILE A 100 -21.85 3.98 -5.45
#